data_AF-A0A7L3Z4E1-F1
#
_entry.id   AF-A0A7L3Z4E1-F1
#
_cell.length_a   1.000
_cell.length_b   1.000
_cell.length_c   1.000
_cell.angle_alpha   90.00
_cell.angle_beta   90.00
_cell.angle_gamma   90.00
#
_symmetry.space_group_name_H-M   'P 1'
#
loop_
_entity.id
_entity.type
_entity.pdbx_description
1 polymer ?
#
loop_
_entity_poly.entity_id
_entity_poly.type
_entity_poly.pdbx_seq_one_letter_code
_entity_poly.pdbx_strand_id
1 'polypeptide(L)'
;LLCCYRKPKTKRAKRFLEKREPKLKENTKNAMLIKGGNANLTVTEVLKDIVSCWRYEFFSKKSDCSLFLFGSHNKKRPNNLIIGRMFDYHVLDMIELGIEKFVSLKDVKNSKCPEGTKPMLIFAGDMFDVNEEYRRLKSLLIDFFRGPSVPSIRLAGLEYVLHFTAVDGKIYMRSYKVLLKKSGCKIPRIELEEMGPSLDLVMRRTHLASDDLYKLSLKQPKALKPKKKKNISHDVFGTTYGRIHMQKQDLGKLQTRKMKGLKKRPAEKSAEDGGVSPKKSKSA
;
A
#
# COMPACT_ATOMS: atom_id res chain seq x y z
N LEU A 1 14.07 13.61 23.11
CA LEU A 1 14.54 12.70 24.18
C LEU A 1 15.61 11.78 23.61
N LEU A 2 16.87 12.24 23.62
CA LEU A 2 18.04 11.39 23.36
C LEU A 2 18.23 10.50 24.60
N CYS A 3 17.68 9.29 24.59
CA CYS A 3 18.07 8.31 25.58
C CYS A 3 19.51 7.87 25.27
N CYS A 4 20.41 8.08 26.24
CA CYS A 4 21.82 7.73 26.20
C CYS A 4 22.04 6.26 25.79
N TYR A 5 22.13 5.99 24.49
CA TYR A 5 22.50 4.67 24.00
C TYR A 5 24.00 4.49 24.25
N ARG A 6 24.35 3.69 25.27
CA ARG A 6 25.74 3.25 25.47
C ARG A 6 26.28 2.71 24.15
N LYS A 7 27.36 3.30 23.65
CA LYS A 7 28.00 2.86 22.41
C LYS A 7 28.30 1.35 22.52
N PRO A 8 27.87 0.53 21.54
CA PRO A 8 28.04 -0.91 21.62
C PRO A 8 29.53 -1.26 21.62
N LYS A 9 29.97 -2.04 22.62
CA LYS A 9 31.37 -2.48 22.75
C LYS A 9 31.74 -3.59 21.76
N THR A 10 30.76 -4.36 21.27
CA THR A 10 30.99 -5.50 20.35
C THR A 10 30.38 -5.25 18.97
N LYS A 11 31.02 -5.78 17.91
CA LYS A 11 30.51 -5.72 16.53
C LYS A 11 29.11 -6.35 16.40
N ARG A 12 28.83 -7.42 17.16
CA ARG A 12 27.51 -8.08 17.19
C ARG A 12 26.43 -7.15 17.74
N ALA A 13 26.71 -6.46 18.85
CA ALA A 13 25.76 -5.48 19.41
C ALA A 13 25.55 -4.29 18.47
N LYS A 14 26.61 -3.81 17.80
CA LYS A 14 26.50 -2.74 16.80
C LYS A 14 25.56 -3.11 15.65
N ARG A 15 25.77 -4.28 15.02
CA ARG A 15 24.90 -4.79 13.96
C ARG A 15 23.44 -4.96 14.41
N PHE A 16 23.23 -5.35 15.66
CA PHE A 16 21.90 -5.47 16.24
C PHE A 16 21.19 -4.12 16.35
N LEU A 17 21.90 -3.06 16.77
CA LEU A 17 21.34 -1.71 16.84
C LEU A 17 21.10 -1.11 15.45
N GLU A 18 22.05 -1.25 14.53
CA GLU A 18 21.90 -0.82 13.13
C GLU A 18 20.71 -1.51 12.43
N LYS A 19 20.34 -2.73 12.86
CA LYS A 19 19.14 -3.41 12.34
C LYS A 19 17.84 -2.76 12.83
N ARG A 20 17.84 -2.20 14.04
CA ARG A 20 16.69 -1.54 14.70
C ARG A 20 16.50 -0.10 14.28
N GLU A 21 17.60 0.57 13.93
CA GLU A 21 17.58 1.97 13.53
C GLU A 21 16.61 2.19 12.35
N PRO A 22 15.93 3.35 12.30
CA PRO A 22 15.05 3.69 11.18
C PRO A 22 15.79 3.65 9.85
N LYS A 23 15.17 3.05 8.83
CA LYS A 23 15.74 2.89 7.48
C LYS A 23 14.86 3.57 6.44
N LEU A 24 15.48 4.04 5.36
CA LEU A 24 14.74 4.56 4.21
C LEU A 24 13.85 3.49 3.57
N LYS A 25 14.42 2.30 3.31
CA LYS A 25 13.68 1.11 2.90
C LYS A 25 13.51 0.21 4.13
N GLU A 26 12.28 0.10 4.59
CA GLU A 26 11.95 -0.71 5.77
C GLU A 26 12.18 -2.21 5.52
N ASN A 27 12.50 -2.92 6.60
CA ASN A 27 12.54 -4.38 6.60
C ASN A 27 11.10 -4.95 6.66
N THR A 28 10.95 -6.25 6.44
CA THR A 28 9.69 -6.95 6.75
C THR A 28 9.32 -6.79 8.22
N LYS A 29 8.05 -6.53 8.49
CA LYS A 29 7.55 -6.38 9.86
C LYS A 29 7.48 -7.74 10.55
N ASN A 30 7.95 -7.78 11.79
CA ASN A 30 7.88 -8.98 12.62
C ASN A 30 6.62 -8.93 13.49
N ALA A 31 5.91 -10.05 13.55
CA ALA A 31 4.75 -10.23 14.42
C ALA A 31 5.14 -10.98 15.70
N MET A 32 4.69 -10.46 16.84
CA MET A 32 4.83 -11.06 18.14
C MET A 32 3.51 -11.73 18.53
N LEU A 33 3.50 -13.06 18.63
CA LEU A 33 2.34 -13.79 19.11
C LEU A 33 2.47 -14.03 20.61
N ILE A 34 1.41 -13.70 21.36
CA ILE A 34 1.36 -13.80 22.81
C ILE A 34 0.13 -14.61 23.19
N LYS A 35 0.35 -15.68 23.95
CA LYS A 35 -0.71 -16.42 24.63
C LYS A 35 -0.97 -15.76 25.98
N GLY A 36 -2.19 -15.28 26.22
CA GLY A 36 -2.62 -14.81 27.53
C GLY A 36 -2.79 -15.97 28.52
N GLY A 37 -2.65 -15.68 29.82
CA GLY A 37 -2.75 -16.70 30.88
C GLY A 37 -4.07 -17.46 30.87
N ASN A 38 -5.18 -16.78 30.51
CA ASN A 38 -6.52 -17.37 30.48
C ASN A 38 -6.90 -17.94 29.11
N ALA A 39 -5.97 -18.15 28.18
CA ALA A 39 -6.30 -18.58 26.81
C ALA A 39 -6.79 -20.04 26.76
N ASN A 40 -7.97 -20.25 26.14
CA ASN A 40 -8.55 -21.56 25.90
C ASN A 40 -7.75 -22.39 24.86
N LEU A 41 -8.03 -23.69 24.76
CA LEU A 41 -7.44 -24.58 23.77
C LEU A 41 -7.67 -24.08 22.35
N THR A 42 -8.90 -23.69 22.01
CA THR A 42 -9.26 -23.14 20.70
C THR A 42 -8.39 -21.95 20.32
N VAL A 43 -8.21 -20.99 21.23
CA VAL A 43 -7.35 -19.80 20.99
C VAL A 43 -5.88 -20.21 20.83
N THR A 44 -5.44 -21.21 21.60
CA THR A 44 -4.07 -21.73 21.49
C THR A 44 -3.84 -22.42 20.14
N GLU A 45 -4.81 -23.17 19.64
CA GLU A 45 -4.76 -23.81 18.32
C GLU A 45 -4.80 -22.79 17.19
N VAL A 46 -5.65 -21.77 17.28
CA VAL A 46 -5.67 -20.66 16.33
C VAL A 46 -4.30 -19.97 16.26
N LEU A 47 -3.69 -19.68 17.41
CA LEU A 47 -2.34 -19.11 17.45
C LEU A 47 -1.31 -20.05 16.80
N LYS A 48 -1.38 -21.36 17.02
CA LYS A 48 -0.48 -22.34 16.39
C LYS A 48 -0.65 -22.41 14.88
N ASP A 49 -1.89 -22.44 14.39
CA ASP A 49 -2.20 -22.51 12.96
C ASP A 49 -1.77 -21.22 12.24
N ILE A 50 -1.94 -20.06 12.88
CA ILE A 50 -1.40 -18.78 12.39
C ILE A 50 0.14 -18.75 12.43
N VAL A 51 0.82 -19.49 13.32
CA VAL A 51 2.29 -19.59 13.24
C VAL A 51 2.71 -20.47 12.08
N SER A 52 2.12 -21.65 11.96
CA SER A 52 2.52 -22.66 10.98
C SER A 52 2.31 -22.18 9.54
N CYS A 53 1.16 -21.58 9.26
CA CYS A 53 0.85 -21.13 7.90
C CYS A 53 1.76 -19.96 7.45
N TRP A 54 2.29 -19.18 8.40
CA TRP A 54 2.89 -17.88 8.11
C TRP A 54 4.39 -17.78 8.43
N ARG A 55 4.97 -18.84 9.02
CA ARG A 55 6.36 -18.94 9.47
C ARG A 55 6.82 -17.70 10.28
N TYR A 56 6.04 -17.34 11.30
CA TYR A 56 6.47 -16.36 12.30
C TYR A 56 7.31 -17.04 13.38
N GLU A 57 8.52 -16.58 13.61
CA GLU A 57 9.34 -17.07 14.71
C GLU A 57 8.80 -16.55 16.06
N PHE A 58 8.41 -17.49 16.92
CA PHE A 58 7.91 -17.21 18.27
C PHE A 58 9.08 -16.93 19.20
N PHE A 59 9.39 -15.67 19.52
CA PHE A 59 10.09 -15.33 20.77
C PHE A 59 9.85 -13.86 21.13
N SER A 60 9.28 -13.62 22.32
CA SER A 60 9.18 -12.30 22.96
C SER A 60 9.94 -12.27 24.27
N LYS A 61 10.81 -11.24 24.34
CA LYS A 61 11.21 -10.44 25.51
C LYS A 61 12.34 -9.46 25.12
N LYS A 62 12.93 -9.60 23.91
CA LYS A 62 14.03 -8.77 23.39
C LYS A 62 13.88 -8.40 21.90
N SER A 63 12.73 -8.63 21.29
CA SER A 63 12.50 -8.62 19.84
C SER A 63 11.85 -7.32 19.36
N ASP A 64 12.38 -6.70 18.30
CA ASP A 64 11.75 -5.56 17.64
C ASP A 64 10.60 -6.06 16.76
N CYS A 65 9.43 -6.15 17.38
CA CYS A 65 8.20 -6.51 16.69
C CYS A 65 7.32 -5.27 16.58
N SER A 66 6.91 -4.95 15.35
CA SER A 66 5.98 -3.86 15.07
C SER A 66 4.53 -4.34 15.04
N LEU A 67 4.30 -5.65 14.94
CA LEU A 67 2.98 -6.26 14.96
C LEU A 67 2.87 -7.16 16.19
N PHE A 68 1.68 -7.26 16.77
CA PHE A 68 1.41 -8.22 17.82
C PHE A 68 0.03 -8.85 17.68
N LEU A 69 -0.06 -10.08 18.16
CA LEU A 69 -1.27 -10.88 18.21
C LEU A 69 -1.39 -11.46 19.61
N PHE A 70 -2.45 -11.10 20.34
CA PHE A 70 -2.67 -11.55 21.71
C PHE A 70 -3.95 -12.38 21.80
N GLY A 71 -3.82 -13.64 22.21
CA GLY A 71 -4.96 -14.53 22.45
C GLY A 71 -5.38 -14.51 23.91
N SER A 72 -6.67 -14.32 24.19
CA SER A 72 -7.25 -14.36 25.54
C SER A 72 -8.63 -15.00 25.52
N HIS A 73 -9.08 -15.48 26.67
CA HIS A 73 -10.44 -15.96 26.83
C HIS A 73 -10.96 -15.52 28.22
N ASN A 74 -12.20 -15.03 28.26
CA ASN A 74 -12.88 -14.63 29.49
C ASN A 74 -14.39 -14.80 29.33
N LYS A 75 -15.16 -14.92 30.42
CA LYS A 75 -16.63 -15.10 30.38
C LYS A 75 -17.32 -13.98 29.60
N LYS A 76 -16.93 -12.72 29.81
CA LYS A 76 -17.46 -11.55 29.08
C LYS A 76 -17.01 -11.49 27.61
N ARG A 77 -15.87 -12.08 27.28
CA ARG A 77 -15.25 -12.04 25.94
C ARG A 77 -14.67 -13.42 25.63
N PRO A 78 -15.51 -14.39 25.28
CA PRO A 78 -15.01 -15.71 24.92
C PRO A 78 -14.18 -15.62 23.64
N ASN A 79 -13.14 -16.45 23.56
CA ASN A 79 -12.26 -16.64 22.40
C ASN A 79 -11.85 -15.32 21.74
N ASN A 80 -11.15 -14.47 22.49
CA ASN A 80 -10.78 -13.13 22.06
C ASN A 80 -9.37 -13.14 21.44
N LEU A 81 -9.25 -12.56 20.25
CA LEU A 81 -8.01 -12.37 19.53
C LEU A 81 -7.79 -10.87 19.33
N ILE A 82 -6.71 -10.34 19.88
CA ILE A 82 -6.37 -8.92 19.76
C ILE A 82 -5.24 -8.79 18.77
N ILE A 83 -5.47 -8.08 17.67
CA ILE A 83 -4.45 -7.77 16.67
C ILE A 83 -4.09 -6.30 16.84
N GLY A 84 -2.81 -5.98 16.81
CA GLY A 84 -2.39 -4.59 16.82
C GLY A 84 -1.04 -4.36 16.18
N ARG A 85 -0.78 -3.09 15.94
CA ARG A 85 0.50 -2.60 15.40
C ARG A 85 1.04 -1.45 16.24
N MET A 86 2.36 -1.39 16.29
CA MET A 86 3.11 -0.39 17.02
C MET A 86 3.80 0.57 16.04
N PHE A 87 3.87 1.84 16.42
CA PHE A 87 4.62 2.88 15.72
C PHE A 87 5.53 3.57 16.74
N ASP A 88 6.83 3.61 16.47
CA ASP A 88 7.85 4.13 17.39
C ASP A 88 7.71 3.57 18.83
N TYR A 89 7.52 2.26 18.94
CA TYR A 89 7.29 1.54 20.21
C TYR A 89 6.04 1.94 21.01
N HIS A 90 5.15 2.75 20.43
CA HIS A 90 3.83 3.06 20.98
C HIS A 90 2.74 2.31 20.23
N VAL A 91 1.63 1.98 20.88
CA VAL A 91 0.49 1.33 20.21
C VAL A 91 -0.15 2.33 19.26
N LEU A 92 -0.26 1.96 17.98
CA LEU A 92 -0.94 2.77 16.98
C LEU A 92 -2.41 2.32 16.89
N ASP A 93 -2.64 1.10 16.40
CA ASP A 93 -3.98 0.54 16.30
C ASP A 93 -4.06 -0.80 17.03
N MET A 94 -5.16 -1.02 17.72
CA MET A 94 -5.49 -2.27 18.38
C MET A 94 -6.95 -2.60 18.13
N ILE A 95 -7.22 -3.80 17.60
CA ILE A 95 -8.56 -4.27 17.26
C ILE A 95 -8.77 -5.63 17.91
N GLU A 96 -9.86 -5.76 18.65
CA GLU A 96 -10.30 -7.01 19.24
C GLU A 96 -11.28 -7.73 18.31
N LEU A 97 -10.98 -8.99 18.02
CA LEU A 97 -11.77 -9.89 17.19
C LEU A 97 -12.20 -11.08 18.05
N GLY A 98 -13.51 -11.30 18.18
CA GLY A 98 -14.07 -12.49 18.79
C GLY A 98 -14.15 -13.63 17.78
N ILE A 99 -13.64 -14.81 18.12
CA ILE A 99 -13.74 -16.00 17.28
C ILE A 99 -15.04 -16.73 17.63
N GLU A 100 -15.95 -16.82 16.67
CA GLU A 100 -17.19 -17.60 16.80
C GLU A 100 -16.96 -19.06 16.41
N LYS A 101 -16.44 -19.28 15.20
CA LYS A 101 -16.19 -20.60 14.64
C LYS A 101 -14.74 -20.69 14.18
N PHE A 102 -14.13 -21.84 14.44
CA PHE A 102 -12.77 -22.16 14.03
C PHE A 102 -12.70 -23.59 13.52
N VAL A 103 -12.08 -23.77 12.35
CA VAL A 103 -11.69 -25.07 11.80
C VAL A 103 -10.18 -25.08 11.64
N SER A 104 -9.51 -26.04 12.27
CA SER A 104 -8.05 -26.12 12.27
C SER A 104 -7.52 -26.67 10.95
N LEU A 105 -6.26 -26.35 10.64
CA LEU A 105 -5.50 -26.93 9.55
C LEU A 105 -5.36 -28.47 9.65
N LYS A 106 -5.59 -29.05 10.83
CA LYS A 106 -5.56 -30.52 11.03
C LYS A 106 -6.85 -31.20 10.60
N ASP A 107 -7.97 -30.50 10.67
CA ASP A 107 -9.29 -31.07 10.41
C ASP A 107 -9.56 -31.16 8.91
N VAL A 108 -8.91 -30.29 8.12
CA VAL A 108 -9.01 -30.27 6.65
C VAL A 108 -8.04 -31.28 6.05
N LYS A 109 -8.56 -32.34 5.42
CA LYS A 109 -7.79 -33.46 4.83
C LYS A 109 -7.18 -33.14 3.45
N ASN A 110 -6.88 -31.88 3.15
CA ASN A 110 -6.39 -31.46 1.83
C ASN A 110 -4.88 -31.23 1.78
N SER A 111 -4.34 -31.16 0.57
CA SER A 111 -2.92 -30.96 0.33
C SER A 111 -2.47 -29.57 0.81
N LYS A 112 -1.47 -29.53 1.70
CA LYS A 112 -1.01 -28.28 2.34
C LYS A 112 0.00 -27.54 1.44
N CYS A 113 -0.01 -26.22 1.52
CA CYS A 113 1.00 -25.36 0.89
C CYS A 113 2.32 -25.38 1.69
N PRO A 114 3.47 -25.20 1.02
CA PRO A 114 4.76 -25.07 1.68
C PRO A 114 4.84 -23.79 2.52
N GLU A 115 5.49 -23.88 3.67
CA GLU A 115 5.62 -22.77 4.62
C GLU A 115 6.46 -21.61 4.05
N GLY A 116 5.98 -20.38 4.26
CA GLY A 116 6.66 -19.16 3.82
C GLY A 116 6.37 -18.74 2.38
N THR A 117 5.42 -19.38 1.72
CA THR A 117 4.85 -18.89 0.45
C THR A 117 4.13 -17.57 0.67
N LYS A 118 4.34 -16.61 -0.24
CA LYS A 118 3.66 -15.32 -0.17
C LYS A 118 2.18 -15.50 -0.53
N PRO A 119 1.22 -15.14 0.34
CA PRO A 119 -0.18 -15.30 0.02
C PRO A 119 -0.62 -14.26 -1.01
N MET A 120 -1.69 -14.58 -1.72
CA MET A 120 -2.55 -13.60 -2.36
C MET A 120 -3.67 -13.22 -1.38
N LEU A 121 -3.94 -11.92 -1.23
CA LEU A 121 -4.97 -11.42 -0.34
C LEU A 121 -6.16 -10.95 -1.17
N ILE A 122 -7.34 -11.47 -0.87
CA ILE A 122 -8.60 -11.04 -1.47
C ILE A 122 -9.48 -10.49 -0.35
N PHE A 123 -9.96 -9.26 -0.52
CA PHE A 123 -10.92 -8.64 0.38
C PHE A 123 -12.23 -8.46 -0.38
N ALA A 124 -13.29 -9.12 0.07
CA ALA A 124 -14.63 -9.05 -0.49
C ALA A 124 -15.58 -8.40 0.54
N GLY A 125 -16.45 -7.53 0.05
CA GLY A 125 -17.44 -6.80 0.84
C GLY A 125 -17.18 -5.30 0.90
N ASP A 126 -18.23 -4.53 0.63
CA ASP A 126 -18.17 -3.06 0.53
C ASP A 126 -17.87 -2.39 1.89
N MET A 127 -18.15 -3.11 2.98
CA MET A 127 -17.89 -2.67 4.36
C MET A 127 -16.43 -2.26 4.57
N PHE A 128 -15.48 -2.90 3.86
CA PHE A 128 -14.05 -2.57 3.97
C PHE A 128 -13.66 -1.20 3.41
N ASP A 129 -14.47 -0.63 2.51
CA ASP A 129 -14.17 0.64 1.86
C ASP A 129 -15.07 1.77 2.40
N VAL A 130 -16.29 1.46 2.83
CA VAL A 130 -17.24 2.44 3.41
C VAL A 130 -16.89 2.77 4.87
N ASN A 131 -16.70 1.76 5.73
CA ASN A 131 -16.51 2.00 7.15
C ASN A 131 -15.03 2.19 7.50
N GLU A 132 -14.74 3.23 8.28
CA GLU A 132 -13.35 3.51 8.67
C GLU A 132 -12.74 2.39 9.50
N GLU A 133 -13.47 1.81 10.46
CA GLU A 133 -12.94 0.73 11.30
C GLU A 133 -12.51 -0.49 10.47
N TYR A 134 -13.35 -0.90 9.50
CA TYR A 134 -13.05 -1.99 8.60
C TYR A 134 -11.92 -1.63 7.62
N ARG A 135 -11.81 -0.37 7.19
CA ARG A 135 -10.67 0.12 6.40
C ARG A 135 -9.36 0.02 7.17
N ARG A 136 -9.37 0.38 8.46
CA ARG A 136 -8.20 0.23 9.36
C ARG A 136 -7.87 -1.24 9.58
N LEU A 137 -8.88 -2.09 9.74
CA LEU A 137 -8.69 -3.53 9.87
C LEU A 137 -8.11 -4.16 8.60
N LYS A 138 -8.62 -3.80 7.41
CA LYS A 138 -8.05 -4.19 6.11
C LYS A 138 -6.58 -3.80 6.01
N SER A 139 -6.24 -2.57 6.39
CA SER A 139 -4.85 -2.12 6.47
C SER A 139 -3.99 -2.98 7.42
N LEU A 140 -4.52 -3.32 8.60
CA LEU A 140 -3.84 -4.13 9.60
C LEU A 140 -3.62 -5.57 9.11
N LEU A 141 -4.62 -6.19 8.50
CA LEU A 141 -4.55 -7.55 7.96
C LEU A 141 -3.57 -7.63 6.78
N ILE A 142 -3.57 -6.65 5.88
CA ILE A 142 -2.58 -6.56 4.79
C ILE A 142 -1.17 -6.50 5.38
N ASP A 143 -0.96 -5.67 6.40
CA ASP A 143 0.36 -5.49 7.00
C ASP A 143 0.86 -6.74 7.72
N PHE A 144 -0.06 -7.51 8.31
CA PHE A 144 0.21 -8.82 8.90
C PHE A 144 0.60 -9.82 7.81
N PHE A 145 -0.28 -10.09 6.85
CA PHE A 145 -0.14 -11.23 5.94
C PHE A 145 0.71 -10.99 4.67
N ARG A 146 1.09 -9.75 4.35
CA ARG A 146 1.83 -9.44 3.10
C ARG A 146 3.23 -10.07 2.98
N GLY A 147 3.90 -10.31 4.10
CA GLY A 147 5.30 -10.74 4.13
C GLY A 147 6.29 -9.78 3.43
N PRO A 148 7.41 -10.27 2.87
CA PRO A 148 8.43 -9.43 2.26
C PRO A 148 7.96 -8.74 0.95
N SER A 149 8.42 -7.50 0.76
CA SER A 149 8.20 -6.76 -0.49
C SER A 149 9.23 -7.19 -1.54
N VAL A 150 8.79 -7.97 -2.51
CA VAL A 150 9.60 -8.46 -3.65
C VAL A 150 9.13 -7.81 -4.95
N PRO A 151 10.03 -7.45 -5.88
CA PRO A 151 9.67 -6.82 -7.15
C PRO A 151 9.06 -7.81 -8.16
N SER A 152 9.43 -9.08 -8.07
CA SER A 152 8.95 -10.15 -8.96
C SER A 152 8.63 -11.41 -8.17
N ILE A 153 7.65 -12.18 -8.67
CA ILE A 153 7.15 -13.41 -8.06
C ILE A 153 7.11 -14.48 -9.15
N ARG A 154 7.46 -15.73 -8.80
CA ARG A 154 7.36 -16.88 -9.71
C ARG A 154 5.91 -17.37 -9.74
N LEU A 155 5.42 -17.80 -10.91
CA LEU A 155 4.05 -18.33 -11.04
C LEU A 155 3.79 -19.55 -10.15
N ALA A 156 4.77 -20.45 -10.02
CA ALA A 156 4.71 -21.58 -9.09
C ALA A 156 4.68 -21.18 -7.60
N GLY A 157 4.91 -19.90 -7.28
CA GLY A 157 4.74 -19.39 -5.92
C GLY A 157 3.34 -18.87 -5.63
N LEU A 158 2.42 -18.88 -6.61
CA LEU A 158 1.05 -18.39 -6.47
C LEU A 158 0.10 -19.53 -6.10
N GLU A 159 0.42 -20.25 -5.02
CA GLU A 159 -0.34 -21.43 -4.59
C GLU A 159 -1.34 -21.14 -3.48
N TYR A 160 -1.20 -20.01 -2.78
CA TYR A 160 -1.92 -19.76 -1.53
C TYR A 160 -2.71 -18.44 -1.58
N VAL A 161 -4.01 -18.52 -1.29
CA VAL A 161 -4.94 -17.38 -1.24
C VAL A 161 -5.56 -17.30 0.15
N LEU A 162 -5.47 -16.12 0.74
CA LEU A 162 -6.33 -15.71 1.84
C LEU A 162 -7.48 -14.88 1.33
N HIS A 163 -8.68 -15.31 1.66
CA HIS A 163 -9.92 -14.61 1.37
C HIS A 163 -10.53 -14.08 2.66
N PHE A 164 -10.72 -12.76 2.71
CA PHE A 164 -11.43 -12.06 3.77
C PHE A 164 -12.76 -11.56 3.22
N THR A 165 -13.86 -12.03 3.77
CA THR A 165 -15.20 -11.58 3.38
C THR A 165 -15.87 -10.88 4.56
N ALA A 166 -16.32 -9.64 4.39
CA ALA A 166 -17.09 -8.91 5.39
C ALA A 166 -18.58 -8.91 5.00
N VAL A 167 -19.41 -9.59 5.78
CA VAL A 167 -20.87 -9.71 5.58
C VAL A 167 -21.55 -9.68 6.95
N ASP A 168 -22.65 -8.94 7.08
CA ASP A 168 -23.49 -8.86 8.29
C ASP A 168 -22.71 -8.55 9.58
N GLY A 169 -21.70 -7.67 9.48
CA GLY A 169 -20.85 -7.29 10.62
C GLY A 169 -19.85 -8.37 11.05
N LYS A 170 -19.83 -9.52 10.39
CA LYS A 170 -18.86 -10.61 10.60
C LYS A 170 -17.78 -10.58 9.52
N ILE A 171 -16.62 -11.11 9.88
CA ILE A 171 -15.46 -11.21 9.00
C ILE A 171 -15.07 -12.68 8.90
N TYR A 172 -15.23 -13.23 7.71
CA TYR A 172 -14.85 -14.59 7.39
C TYR A 172 -13.45 -14.57 6.83
N MET A 173 -12.54 -15.27 7.51
CA MET A 173 -11.22 -15.57 6.97
C MET A 173 -11.22 -17.01 6.49
N ARG A 174 -10.88 -17.21 5.22
CA ARG A 174 -10.78 -18.51 4.56
C ARG A 174 -9.45 -18.62 3.84
N SER A 175 -8.90 -19.82 3.87
CA SER A 175 -7.60 -20.14 3.31
C SER A 175 -7.77 -21.18 2.21
N TYR A 176 -7.38 -20.81 1.00
CA TYR A 176 -7.52 -21.65 -0.18
C TYR A 176 -6.16 -21.94 -0.82
N LYS A 177 -6.02 -23.15 -1.32
CA LYS A 177 -4.96 -23.56 -2.22
C LYS A 177 -5.43 -23.38 -3.66
N VAL A 178 -4.57 -22.81 -4.49
CA VAL A 178 -4.84 -22.56 -5.91
C VAL A 178 -4.37 -23.74 -6.74
N LEU A 179 -5.28 -24.29 -7.53
CA LEU A 179 -4.99 -25.28 -8.56
C LEU A 179 -5.13 -24.63 -9.94
N LEU A 180 -4.06 -24.71 -10.73
CA LEU A 180 -4.01 -24.22 -12.09
C LEU A 180 -4.30 -25.39 -13.05
N LYS A 181 -5.51 -25.42 -13.63
CA LYS A 181 -5.90 -26.39 -14.64
C LYS A 181 -5.69 -25.86 -16.06
N LYS A 182 -5.44 -26.77 -17.00
CA LYS A 182 -5.29 -26.44 -18.42
C LYS A 182 -6.64 -25.96 -18.98
N SER A 183 -6.64 -24.79 -19.63
CA SER A 183 -7.84 -24.12 -20.17
C SER A 183 -7.85 -24.03 -21.70
N GLY A 184 -6.75 -24.39 -22.38
CA GLY A 184 -6.59 -24.22 -23.83
C GLY A 184 -6.18 -22.80 -24.27
N CYS A 185 -6.23 -21.82 -23.37
CA CYS A 185 -5.74 -20.45 -23.59
C CYS A 185 -4.42 -20.19 -22.83
N LYS A 186 -3.81 -19.03 -23.04
CA LYS A 186 -2.60 -18.59 -22.29
C LYS A 186 -2.86 -18.42 -20.78
N ILE A 187 -4.11 -18.18 -20.38
CA ILE A 187 -4.52 -17.98 -18.98
C ILE A 187 -5.06 -19.31 -18.45
N PRO A 188 -4.47 -19.93 -17.41
CA PRO A 188 -4.95 -21.19 -16.85
C PRO A 188 -6.30 -21.02 -16.16
N ARG A 189 -7.10 -22.09 -16.10
CA ARG A 189 -8.34 -22.12 -15.32
C ARG A 189 -7.98 -22.30 -13.85
N ILE A 190 -8.47 -21.40 -13.01
CA ILE A 190 -8.18 -21.37 -11.58
C ILE A 190 -9.29 -22.13 -10.85
N GLU A 191 -8.90 -23.12 -10.05
CA GLU A 191 -9.77 -23.77 -9.06
C GLU A 191 -9.17 -23.58 -7.67
N LEU A 192 -10.04 -23.55 -6.66
CA LEU A 192 -9.67 -23.32 -5.27
C LEU A 192 -10.05 -24.54 -4.43
N GLU A 193 -9.09 -25.08 -3.70
CA GLU A 193 -9.32 -26.11 -2.67
C GLU A 193 -9.21 -25.48 -1.29
N GLU A 194 -10.12 -25.80 -0.38
CA GLU A 194 -10.02 -25.32 1.01
C GLU A 194 -8.83 -25.99 1.70
N MET A 195 -7.93 -25.20 2.29
CA MET A 195 -6.76 -25.71 3.02
C MET A 195 -6.92 -25.52 4.55
N GLY A 196 -7.67 -24.50 4.96
CA GLY A 196 -7.71 -24.01 6.35
C GLY A 196 -6.47 -23.16 6.71
N PRO A 197 -6.46 -22.48 7.87
CA PRO A 197 -7.53 -22.39 8.86
C PRO A 197 -8.71 -21.53 8.38
N SER A 198 -9.91 -21.87 8.84
CA SER A 198 -11.14 -21.14 8.57
C SER A 198 -11.65 -20.53 9.87
N LEU A 199 -11.81 -19.20 9.89
CA LEU A 199 -12.14 -18.41 11.08
C LEU A 199 -13.33 -17.49 10.81
N ASP A 200 -14.28 -17.48 11.73
CA ASP A 200 -15.40 -16.54 11.74
C ASP A 200 -15.16 -15.55 12.88
N LEU A 201 -14.96 -14.29 12.50
CA LEU A 201 -14.51 -13.23 13.38
C LEU A 201 -15.59 -12.17 13.52
N VAL A 202 -15.78 -11.69 14.75
CA VAL A 202 -16.67 -10.57 15.07
C VAL A 202 -15.85 -9.43 15.64
N MET A 203 -16.00 -8.24 15.07
CA MET A 203 -15.35 -7.05 15.63
C MET A 203 -15.95 -6.69 16.99
N ARG A 204 -15.08 -6.42 17.96
CA ARG A 204 -15.48 -6.02 19.32
C ARG A 204 -15.02 -4.59 19.60
N ARG A 205 -13.97 -4.43 20.42
CA ARG A 205 -13.44 -3.10 20.74
C ARG A 205 -12.37 -2.71 19.74
N THR A 206 -12.40 -1.43 19.37
CA THR A 206 -11.39 -0.78 18.55
C THR A 206 -10.71 0.30 19.40
N HIS A 207 -9.39 0.35 19.31
CA HIS A 207 -8.59 1.46 19.83
C HIS A 207 -7.73 1.95 18.66
N LEU A 208 -8.27 2.95 17.96
CA LEU A 208 -7.65 3.53 16.77
C LEU A 208 -6.79 4.73 17.16
N ALA A 209 -5.68 4.93 16.45
CA ALA A 209 -4.85 6.11 16.60
C ALA A 209 -5.61 7.39 16.20
N SER A 210 -5.26 8.51 16.82
CA SER A 210 -5.63 9.85 16.35
C SER A 210 -5.17 10.06 14.89
N ASP A 211 -5.91 10.86 14.13
CA ASP A 211 -5.59 11.12 12.72
C ASP A 211 -4.20 11.70 12.49
N ASP A 212 -3.70 12.53 13.42
CA ASP A 212 -2.38 13.13 13.29
C ASP A 212 -1.26 12.10 13.46
N LEU A 213 -1.36 11.25 14.48
CA LEU A 213 -0.44 10.13 14.67
C LEU A 213 -0.48 9.17 13.48
N TYR A 214 -1.68 8.93 12.93
CA TYR A 214 -1.83 8.09 11.76
C TYR A 214 -1.18 8.70 10.51
N LYS A 215 -1.40 10.00 10.25
CA LYS A 215 -0.74 10.73 9.14
C LYS A 215 0.77 10.71 9.28
N LEU A 216 1.30 10.86 10.50
CA LEU A 216 2.73 10.75 10.79
C LEU A 216 3.26 9.36 10.43
N SER A 217 2.53 8.30 10.78
CA SER A 217 2.91 6.91 10.46
C SER A 217 2.95 6.62 8.95
N LEU A 218 2.16 7.34 8.14
CA LEU A 218 2.08 7.18 6.68
C LEU A 218 3.09 8.04 5.91
N LYS A 219 3.91 8.83 6.60
CA LYS A 219 4.82 9.79 5.97
C LYS A 219 5.94 9.07 5.20
N GLN A 220 5.91 9.18 3.88
CA GLN A 220 6.98 8.66 3.03
C GLN A 220 8.20 9.60 3.03
N PRO A 221 9.44 9.07 3.12
CA PRO A 221 10.64 9.89 3.08
C PRO A 221 10.83 10.50 1.69
N LYS A 222 11.26 11.77 1.65
CA LYS A 222 11.44 12.54 0.41
C LYS A 222 12.40 11.88 -0.59
N ALA A 223 13.38 11.12 -0.10
CA ALA A 223 14.34 10.39 -0.93
C ALA A 223 13.69 9.29 -1.80
N LEU A 224 12.68 8.59 -1.26
CA LEU A 224 11.93 7.57 -1.99
C LEU A 224 10.88 8.15 -2.93
N LYS A 225 10.50 9.42 -2.74
CA LYS A 225 9.46 10.09 -3.53
C LYS A 225 10.12 10.98 -4.59
N PRO A 226 10.40 10.47 -5.80
CA PRO A 226 11.07 11.25 -6.84
C PRO A 226 10.21 12.47 -7.17
N LYS A 227 10.73 13.65 -6.90
CA LYS A 227 10.09 14.90 -7.31
C LYS A 227 10.32 15.08 -8.81
N LYS A 228 9.24 15.02 -9.60
CA LYS A 228 9.29 15.39 -11.01
C LYS A 228 9.70 16.86 -11.11
N LYS A 229 10.83 17.13 -11.76
CA LYS A 229 11.22 18.49 -12.12
C LYS A 229 10.49 18.87 -13.40
N LYS A 230 9.75 19.97 -13.37
CA LYS A 230 8.98 20.44 -14.53
C LYS A 230 9.94 20.67 -15.71
N ASN A 231 9.50 20.33 -16.92
CA ASN A 231 10.24 20.50 -18.18
C ASN A 231 11.54 19.69 -18.32
N ILE A 232 11.81 18.74 -17.43
CA ILE A 232 12.95 17.82 -17.56
C ILE A 232 12.40 16.39 -17.64
N SER A 233 12.74 15.69 -18.71
CA SER A 233 12.43 14.27 -18.91
C SER A 233 13.71 13.46 -19.05
N HIS A 234 13.66 12.19 -18.64
CA HIS A 234 14.74 11.24 -18.83
C HIS A 234 14.29 10.19 -19.83
N ASP A 235 15.14 9.88 -20.79
CA ASP A 235 14.91 8.76 -21.70
C ASP A 235 15.15 7.42 -21.01
N VAL A 236 14.73 6.32 -21.66
CA VAL A 236 14.99 4.94 -21.20
C VAL A 236 16.50 4.67 -21.10
N PHE A 237 17.30 5.32 -21.94
CA PHE A 237 18.76 5.26 -21.93
C PHE A 237 19.42 6.23 -20.92
N GLY A 238 18.63 7.01 -20.16
CA GLY A 238 19.13 7.92 -19.13
C GLY A 238 19.56 9.31 -19.63
N THR A 239 19.41 9.62 -20.92
CA THR A 239 19.67 10.96 -21.46
C THR A 239 18.65 11.97 -20.93
N THR A 240 19.11 13.18 -20.58
CA THR A 240 18.25 14.22 -20.00
C THR A 240 17.77 15.19 -21.09
N TYR A 241 16.46 15.23 -21.33
CA TYR A 241 15.83 16.20 -22.23
C TYR A 241 15.21 17.35 -21.44
N GLY A 242 15.48 18.57 -21.88
CA GLY A 242 14.82 19.78 -21.40
C GLY A 242 13.81 20.29 -22.43
N ARG A 243 12.53 20.43 -22.05
CA ARG A 243 11.52 21.03 -22.93
C ARG A 243 11.49 22.55 -22.72
N ILE A 244 11.89 23.29 -23.74
CA ILE A 244 11.77 24.74 -23.76
C ILE A 244 10.43 25.09 -24.39
N HIS A 245 9.60 25.81 -23.65
CA HIS A 245 8.35 26.36 -24.16
C HIS A 245 8.60 27.77 -24.66
N MET A 246 8.82 27.92 -25.97
CA MET A 246 8.94 29.24 -26.59
C MET A 246 7.57 29.91 -26.59
N GLN A 247 7.55 31.19 -26.20
CA GLN A 247 6.36 32.01 -26.37
C GLN A 247 6.13 32.27 -27.86
N LYS A 248 4.86 32.36 -28.27
CA LYS A 248 4.52 32.75 -29.64
C LYS A 248 4.99 34.19 -29.87
N GLN A 249 5.94 34.39 -30.78
CA GLN A 249 6.44 35.71 -31.14
C GLN A 249 5.43 36.41 -32.05
N ASP A 250 4.97 37.60 -31.66
CA ASP A 250 4.10 38.44 -32.48
C ASP A 250 4.97 39.37 -33.35
N LEU A 251 4.95 39.14 -34.66
CA LEU A 251 5.73 39.90 -35.65
C LEU A 251 4.96 41.11 -36.21
N GLY A 252 3.69 41.32 -35.83
CA GLY A 252 2.90 42.47 -36.31
C GLY A 252 3.46 43.82 -35.86
N LYS A 253 4.21 43.84 -34.76
CA LYS A 253 4.91 45.04 -34.25
C LYS A 253 6.26 45.29 -34.92
N LEU A 254 6.74 44.36 -35.75
CA LEU A 254 8.03 44.47 -36.40
C LEU A 254 7.96 45.43 -37.60
N GLN A 255 8.33 46.68 -37.38
CA GLN A 255 8.53 47.64 -38.47
C GLN A 255 9.88 47.35 -39.14
N THR A 256 9.84 46.95 -40.41
CA THR A 256 11.06 46.76 -41.20
C THR A 256 11.66 48.10 -41.57
N ARG A 257 12.99 48.11 -41.78
CA ARG A 257 13.69 49.30 -42.23
C ARG A 257 13.14 49.73 -43.59
N LYS A 258 12.60 50.94 -43.67
CA LYS A 258 12.06 51.53 -44.91
C LYS A 258 13.19 51.96 -45.86
N MET A 259 13.81 50.97 -46.51
CA MET A 259 14.85 51.20 -47.52
C MET A 259 14.30 52.01 -48.70
N LYS A 260 15.18 52.81 -49.32
CA LYS A 260 14.79 53.70 -50.43
C LYS A 260 14.18 52.93 -51.61
N GLY A 261 14.64 51.70 -51.88
CA GLY A 261 14.13 50.85 -52.96
C GLY A 261 12.75 50.24 -52.72
N LEU A 262 12.27 50.20 -51.46
CA LEU A 262 10.94 49.68 -51.11
C LEU A 262 9.88 50.79 -51.00
N LYS A 263 10.29 52.06 -51.16
CA LYS A 263 9.38 53.20 -51.17
C LYS A 263 8.80 53.31 -52.58
N LYS A 264 7.48 53.18 -52.73
CA LYS A 264 6.77 53.44 -53.99
C LYS A 264 7.18 54.78 -54.56
N ARG A 265 7.47 54.82 -55.86
CA ARG A 265 7.75 56.08 -56.56
C ARG A 265 6.44 56.88 -56.67
N PRO A 266 6.50 58.22 -56.69
CA PRO A 266 5.29 59.06 -56.71
C PRO A 266 4.31 58.71 -57.84
N ALA A 267 4.81 58.29 -59.00
CA ALA A 267 4.02 57.92 -60.17
C ALA A 267 3.13 56.67 -59.98
N GLU A 268 3.52 55.75 -59.09
CA GLU A 268 2.78 54.51 -58.83
C GLU A 268 1.72 54.69 -57.71
N LYS A 269 1.87 55.70 -56.85
CA LYS A 269 0.90 55.99 -55.77
C LYS A 269 -0.40 56.60 -56.30
N SER A 270 -0.32 57.40 -57.37
CA SER A 270 -1.49 58.02 -58.01
C SER A 270 -2.40 57.05 -58.75
N ALA A 271 -1.95 55.81 -59.00
CA ALA A 271 -2.73 54.80 -59.72
C ALA A 271 -3.62 53.92 -58.81
N GLU A 272 -3.34 53.83 -57.51
CA GLU A 272 -4.08 52.94 -56.58
C GLU A 272 -5.12 53.65 -55.69
N ASP A 273 -4.97 54.94 -55.39
CA ASP A 273 -5.84 55.67 -54.45
C ASP A 273 -7.17 56.16 -55.07
N GLY A 274 -7.51 55.67 -56.27
CA GLY A 274 -8.71 56.03 -57.05
C GLY A 274 -9.95 55.16 -56.80
N GLY A 275 -9.95 54.30 -55.77
CA GLY A 275 -11.09 53.42 -55.43
C GLY A 275 -12.10 54.08 -54.48
N VAL A 276 -13.25 54.50 -55.01
CA VAL A 276 -14.36 55.19 -54.34
C VAL A 276 -14.97 54.40 -53.17
N SER A 277 -15.23 55.07 -52.03
CA SER A 277 -16.25 54.66 -51.05
C SER A 277 -17.15 55.88 -50.69
N PRO A 278 -18.49 55.75 -50.70
CA PRO A 278 -19.39 56.91 -50.61
C PRO A 278 -19.61 57.37 -49.16
N LYS A 279 -19.38 58.67 -48.88
CA LYS A 279 -19.79 59.31 -47.61
C LYS A 279 -21.27 59.71 -47.68
N LYS A 280 -22.06 59.22 -46.69
CA LYS A 280 -23.46 59.61 -46.42
C LYS A 280 -23.59 61.12 -46.17
N SER A 281 -24.57 61.76 -46.79
CA SER A 281 -25.06 63.11 -46.45
C SER A 281 -25.84 63.08 -45.12
N LYS A 282 -25.69 64.13 -44.31
CA LYS A 282 -26.60 64.46 -43.20
C LYS A 282 -27.47 65.63 -43.65
N SER A 283 -28.78 65.44 -43.56
CA SER A 283 -29.81 66.49 -43.66
C SER A 283 -29.83 67.34 -42.38
N ALA A 284 -30.06 68.64 -42.56
CA ALA A 284 -30.92 69.42 -41.66
C ALA A 284 -32.33 69.39 -42.27
#